data_AF-A0A948BUB5-F1
#
_entry.id   AF-A0A948BUB5-F1
#
_cell.length_a   1.000
_cell.length_b   1.000
_cell.length_c   1.000
_cell.angle_alpha   90.00
_cell.angle_beta   90.00
_cell.angle_gamma   90.00
#
_symmetry.space_group_name_H-M   'P 1'
#
loop_
_entity.id
_entity.type
_entity.pdbx_description
1 polymer ?
#
loop_
_entity_poly.entity_id
_entity_poly.type
_entity_poly.pdbx_seq_one_letter_code
_entity_poly.pdbx_strand_id
1 'polypeptide(L)'
;MSDKQDFIFESLQDTQTIKGYLESILEGLEKGKIILRSNGEEICLEPANLVKLGIKARKKGTTRKLTMKLSWKEEKGVTISSIKQLDIVN
;
A
#
# COMPACT_ATOMS: atom_id res chain seq x y z
N MET A 1 10.45 -9.37 20.40
CA MET A 1 11.06 -9.75 19.11
C MET A 1 10.40 -8.91 18.04
N SER A 2 11.15 -8.10 17.31
CA SER A 2 10.59 -7.29 16.22
C SER A 2 10.79 -8.08 14.94
N ASP A 3 9.78 -8.83 14.51
CA ASP A 3 9.84 -9.55 13.24
C ASP A 3 9.87 -8.50 12.12
N LYS A 4 11.01 -8.42 11.45
CA LYS A 4 11.22 -7.53 10.32
C LYS A 4 10.93 -8.32 9.05
N GLN A 5 9.85 -7.96 8.37
CA GLN A 5 9.54 -8.50 7.05
C GLN A 5 9.86 -7.42 6.00
N ASP A 6 10.84 -7.69 5.14
CA ASP A 6 11.18 -6.84 4.01
C ASP A 6 10.58 -7.47 2.74
N PHE A 7 9.83 -6.70 1.96
CA PHE A 7 9.37 -7.08 0.61
C PHE A 7 9.97 -6.11 -0.40
N ILE A 8 10.65 -6.63 -1.41
CA ILE A 8 11.30 -5.82 -2.45
C ILE A 8 10.78 -6.27 -3.81
N PHE A 9 10.11 -5.36 -4.51
CA PHE A 9 9.70 -5.54 -5.90
C PHE A 9 10.35 -4.46 -6.77
N GLU A 10 11.24 -4.87 -7.66
CA GLU A 10 11.85 -4.00 -8.67
C GLU A 10 11.61 -4.60 -10.06
N SER A 11 11.02 -3.80 -10.96
CA SER A 11 10.78 -4.22 -12.35
C SER A 11 10.93 -3.03 -13.30
N LEU A 12 11.25 -3.33 -14.56
CA LEU A 12 11.21 -2.38 -15.66
C LEU A 12 9.98 -2.68 -16.50
N GLN A 13 8.99 -1.77 -16.46
CA GLN A 13 7.71 -1.92 -17.13
C GLN A 13 7.35 -0.65 -17.89
N ASP A 14 6.37 -0.75 -18.79
CA ASP A 14 5.80 0.42 -19.45
C ASP A 14 4.94 1.27 -18.51
N THR A 15 4.60 2.49 -18.95
CA THR A 15 3.84 3.45 -18.13
C THR A 15 2.43 2.99 -17.80
N GLN A 16 1.78 2.19 -18.66
CA GLN A 16 0.43 1.69 -18.41
C GLN A 16 0.43 0.64 -17.29
N THR A 17 1.41 -0.25 -17.32
CA THR A 17 1.62 -1.26 -16.29
C THR A 17 1.97 -0.61 -14.95
N ILE A 18 2.86 0.40 -14.95
CA ILE A 18 3.16 1.18 -13.73
C ILE A 18 1.92 1.89 -13.19
N LYS A 19 1.08 2.47 -14.06
CA LYS A 19 -0.20 3.07 -13.67
C LYS A 19 -1.09 2.04 -12.97
N GLY A 20 -1.24 0.84 -13.53
CA GLY A 20 -2.03 -0.23 -12.93
C GLY A 20 -1.54 -0.61 -11.53
N TYR A 21 -0.21 -0.71 -11.33
CA TYR A 21 0.35 -0.95 -9.99
C TYR A 21 0.03 0.16 -8.99
N LEU A 22 0.09 1.43 -9.42
CA LEU A 22 -0.27 2.56 -8.57
C LEU A 22 -1.76 2.54 -8.23
N GLU A 23 -2.64 2.22 -9.19
CA GLU A 23 -4.08 2.07 -8.96
C GLU A 23 -4.40 0.98 -7.95
N SER A 24 -3.72 -0.18 -8.00
CA SER A 24 -3.91 -1.23 -7.00
C SER A 24 -3.45 -0.81 -5.59
N ILE A 25 -2.39 0.00 -5.49
CA ILE A 25 -1.97 0.57 -4.20
C ILE A 25 -3.03 1.56 -3.68
N LEU A 26 -3.58 2.41 -4.55
CA LEU A 26 -4.63 3.36 -4.19
C LEU A 26 -5.90 2.64 -3.71
N GLU A 27 -6.33 1.59 -4.42
CA GLU A 27 -7.46 0.75 -4.01
C GLU A 27 -7.20 0.09 -2.65
N GLY A 28 -5.98 -0.38 -2.40
CA GLY A 28 -5.60 -0.93 -1.11
C GLY A 28 -5.62 0.09 0.02
N LEU A 29 -5.23 1.33 -0.24
CA LEU A 29 -5.35 2.44 0.72
C LEU A 29 -6.82 2.75 1.03
N GLU A 30 -7.68 2.81 0.01
CA GLU A 30 -9.12 3.05 0.17
C GLU A 30 -9.80 1.96 1.02
N LYS A 31 -9.40 0.70 0.81
CA LYS A 31 -9.91 -0.46 1.56
C LYS A 31 -9.27 -0.64 2.94
N GLY A 32 -8.24 0.15 3.28
CA GLY A 32 -7.45 -0.03 4.50
C GLY A 32 -6.59 -1.29 4.53
N LYS A 33 -6.34 -1.92 3.36
CA LYS A 33 -5.57 -3.16 3.24
C LYS A 33 -4.82 -3.21 1.91
N ILE A 34 -3.49 -3.24 1.96
CA ILE A 34 -2.61 -3.37 0.80
C ILE A 34 -2.01 -4.77 0.81
N ILE A 35 -2.21 -5.52 -0.27
CA ILE A 35 -1.61 -6.84 -0.47
C ILE A 35 -0.62 -6.73 -1.62
N LEU A 36 0.65 -7.02 -1.35
CA LEU A 36 1.70 -7.07 -2.36
C LEU A 36 2.16 -8.52 -2.53
N ARG A 37 2.26 -8.97 -3.78
CA ARG A 37 2.66 -10.33 -4.14
C ARG A 37 3.73 -10.28 -5.23
N SER A 38 4.82 -11.02 -5.05
CA SER A 38 5.86 -11.19 -6.06
C SER A 38 6.64 -12.46 -5.79
N ASN A 39 6.96 -13.23 -6.84
CA ASN A 39 7.84 -14.41 -6.77
C ASN A 39 7.52 -15.41 -5.64
N GLY A 40 6.24 -15.61 -5.34
CA GLY A 40 5.79 -16.51 -4.27
C GLY A 40 5.82 -15.92 -2.86
N GLU A 41 6.29 -14.69 -2.70
CA GLU A 41 6.20 -13.92 -1.47
C GLU A 41 4.94 -13.05 -1.47
N GLU A 42 4.31 -12.95 -0.31
CA GLU A 42 3.17 -12.09 -0.05
C GLU A 42 3.39 -11.31 1.24
N ILE A 43 3.07 -10.02 1.20
CA ILE A 43 2.97 -9.19 2.40
C ILE A 43 1.61 -8.50 2.40
N CYS A 44 0.98 -8.51 3.58
CA CYS A 44 -0.27 -7.83 3.84
C CYS A 44 0.01 -6.68 4.81
N LEU A 45 -0.40 -5.49 4.43
CA LEU A 45 -0.21 -4.28 5.21
C LEU A 45 -1.57 -3.62 5.48
N GLU A 46 -1.76 -3.12 6.69
CA GLU A 46 -2.98 -2.42 7.12
C GLU A 46 -2.61 -0.97 7.46
N PRO A 47 -2.76 -0.03 6.51
CA PRO A 47 -2.52 1.38 6.75
C PRO A 47 -3.44 1.92 7.85
N ALA A 48 -2.85 2.59 8.85
CA ALA A 48 -3.63 3.32 9.85
C ALA A 48 -4.33 4.54 9.23
N ASN A 49 -5.27 5.14 9.96
CA ASN A 49 -6.02 6.32 9.51
C ASN A 49 -5.13 7.50 9.08
N LEU A 50 -3.91 7.59 9.63
CA LEU A 50 -2.95 8.62 9.28
C LEU A 50 -1.71 8.02 8.60
N VAL A 51 -1.56 8.33 7.31
CA VAL A 51 -0.41 7.93 6.50
C VAL A 51 0.43 9.15 6.15
N LYS A 52 1.74 9.09 6.42
CA LYS A 52 2.70 10.09 5.95
C LYS A 52 3.11 9.77 4.52
N LEU A 53 2.86 10.72 3.62
CA LEU A 53 3.33 10.70 2.23
C LEU A 53 4.61 11.54 2.08
N GLY A 54 5.66 10.93 1.52
CA GLY A 54 6.88 11.60 1.11
C GLY A 54 7.11 11.42 -0.38
N ILE A 55 7.20 12.53 -1.12
CA ILE A 55 7.54 12.52 -2.55
C ILE A 55 8.89 13.21 -2.73
N LYS A 56 9.81 12.55 -3.43
CA LYS A 56 11.10 13.11 -3.83
C LYS A 56 11.27 12.95 -5.33
N ALA A 57 11.59 14.02 -6.01
CA ALA A 57 11.92 14.01 -7.43
C ALA A 57 13.39 14.44 -7.63
N ARG A 58 14.08 13.78 -8.55
CA ARG A 58 15.43 14.15 -8.98
C ARG A 58 15.53 14.10 -10.50
N LYS A 59 16.16 15.12 -11.08
CA LYS A 59 16.56 15.17 -12.49
C LYS A 59 18.08 15.33 -12.55
N LYS A 60 18.77 14.44 -13.28
CA LYS A 60 20.22 14.52 -13.53
C LYS A 60 20.49 14.07 -14.95
N GLY A 61 20.90 14.99 -15.83
CA GLY A 61 21.07 14.71 -17.26
C GLY A 61 19.78 14.15 -17.89
N THR A 62 19.89 12.95 -18.48
CA THR A 62 18.76 12.20 -19.05
C THR A 62 18.03 11.31 -18.05
N THR A 63 18.50 11.23 -16.80
CA THR A 63 17.86 10.43 -15.76
C THR A 63 16.80 11.25 -15.02
N ARG A 64 15.65 10.62 -14.83
CA ARG A 64 14.52 11.15 -14.05
C ARG A 64 14.14 10.08 -13.04
N LYS A 65 14.11 10.46 -11.77
CA LYS A 65 13.73 9.56 -10.68
C LYS A 65 12.66 10.22 -9.84
N LEU A 66 11.54 9.51 -9.68
CA LEU A 66 10.53 9.80 -8.68
C LEU A 66 10.63 8.72 -7.60
N THR A 67 10.60 9.14 -6.35
CA THR A 67 10.52 8.24 -5.20
C THR A 67 9.32 8.65 -4.39
N MET A 68 8.36 7.74 -4.26
CA MET A 68 7.20 7.88 -3.41
C MET A 68 7.39 6.95 -2.21
N LYS A 69 7.19 7.48 -1.01
CA LYS A 69 7.25 6.72 0.24
C LYS A 69 5.97 6.97 1.01
N LEU A 70 5.28 5.89 1.35
CA LEU A 70 4.22 5.87 2.33
C LEU A 70 4.78 5.27 3.62
N SER A 71 4.44 5.85 4.76
CA SER A 71 4.83 5.32 6.06
C SER A 71 3.78 5.67 7.11
N TRP A 72 3.44 4.71 7.93
CA TRP A 72 2.55 4.86 9.07
C TRP A 72 3.11 4.06 10.25
N LYS A 73 2.52 4.27 11.42
CA LYS A 73 2.69 3.37 12.57
C LYS A 73 1.39 2.59 12.70
N GLU A 74 1.48 1.30 12.95
CA GLU A 74 0.31 0.52 13.32
C GLU A 74 -0.17 1.01 14.69
N GLU A 75 -1.36 1.61 14.72
CA GLU A 75 -2.05 1.86 15.97
C GLU A 75 -2.70 0.54 16.40
N LYS A 76 -2.24 -0.02 17.53
CA LYS A 76 -2.89 -1.21 18.09
C LYS A 76 -4.31 -0.84 18.52
N GLY A 77 -5.27 -1.18 17.66
CA GLY A 77 -6.68 -1.33 18.01
C GLY A 77 -7.54 -0.08 17.89
N VAL A 78 -8.21 0.04 16.74
CA VAL A 78 -9.67 0.20 16.75
C VAL A 78 -10.24 -0.84 15.81
N THR A 79 -10.60 -1.99 16.36
CA THR A 79 -11.48 -2.95 15.69
C THR A 79 -12.81 -2.24 15.50
N ILE A 80 -13.19 -1.89 14.27
CA ILE A 80 -14.59 -1.54 13.97
C ILE A 80 -15.38 -2.86 13.98
N SER A 81 -15.58 -3.42 15.17
CA SER A 81 -16.57 -4.46 15.42
C SER A 81 -17.92 -3.80 15.56
N SER A 82 -18.56 -3.44 14.43
CA SER A 82 -20.02 -3.22 14.30
C SER A 82 -20.37 -2.75 12.88
N ILE A 83 -20.28 -3.63 11.88
CA ILE A 83 -21.26 -3.56 10.80
C ILE A 83 -22.40 -4.48 11.26
N LYS A 84 -23.52 -3.88 11.70
CA LYS A 84 -24.75 -4.61 11.94
C LYS A 84 -25.10 -5.36 10.68
N GLN A 85 -25.15 -6.68 10.77
CA GLN A 85 -25.85 -7.52 9.81
C GLN A 85 -27.29 -6.99 9.72
N LEU A 86 -27.65 -6.47 8.55
CA LEU A 86 -29.02 -6.11 8.23
C LEU A 86 -29.74 -7.41 7.89
N ASP A 87 -30.42 -7.98 8.88
CA ASP A 87 -31.44 -9.00 8.61
C ASP A 87 -32.64 -8.26 8.00
N ILE A 88 -32.81 -8.40 6.68
CA ILE A 88 -34.06 -8.03 6.02
C ILE A 88 -35.04 -9.17 6.28
N VAL A 89 -35.99 -8.92 7.18
CA VAL A 89 -37.18 -9.75 7.36
C VAL A 89 -38.39 -8.85 7.12
N ASN A 90 -38.89 -8.81 5.89
CA ASN A 90 -40.19 -9.33 5.44
C ASN A 90 -40.46 -8.85 4.00
#